data_AF-A0A1B6MBM6-F1
#
_entry.id   AF-A0A1B6MBM6-F1
#
_cell.length_a   1.000
_cell.length_b   1.000
_cell.length_c   1.000
_cell.angle_alpha   90.00
_cell.angle_beta   90.00
_cell.angle_gamma   90.00
#
_symmetry.space_group_name_H-M   'P 1'
#
loop_
_entity.id
_entity.type
_entity.pdbx_description
1 polymer ?
#
loop_
_entity_poly.entity_id
_entity_poly.type
_entity_poly.pdbx_seq_one_letter_code
_entity_poly.pdbx_strand_id
1 'polypeptide(L)'
;RTIIVVIHSPSSRLLELIDDLLLLAEGRCIYNGTLKDLLPTLEAIGLQCPQYYNRADFALEVACKERGDHIKELVAMSTQKHLKRAGSFYKDLLPSCNEKPSATEQSCMLTNGKDGLVTINLKDDAEIKSELYRMQNNTYAVSRFTQLCILFRRSTICNIRDLRLAFLRLAAHILVALLLGVVYYDFGNDGAKVSSNFSCIFFIVLFHFYGTAMHTVLTFPMEANVIVREHFNNWYALSMYYLAKVLADL
;
A
#
# COMPACT_ATOMS: atom_id res chain seq x y z
N ARG A 1 18.04 5.18 -12.42
CA ARG A 1 16.93 4.68 -11.58
C ARG A 1 16.67 5.74 -10.53
N THR A 2 15.43 6.14 -10.32
CA THR A 2 15.08 7.14 -9.29
C THR A 2 14.62 6.39 -8.05
N ILE A 3 15.20 6.69 -6.89
CA ILE A 3 14.86 6.06 -5.62
C ILE A 3 14.35 7.17 -4.71
N ILE A 4 13.09 7.06 -4.29
CA ILE A 4 12.47 7.98 -3.36
C ILE A 4 12.25 7.20 -2.07
N VAL A 5 12.74 7.74 -0.95
CA VAL A 5 12.65 7.10 0.36
C VAL A 5 12.15 8.09 1.39
N VAL A 6 11.34 7.60 2.32
CA VAL A 6 10.95 8.34 3.53
C VAL A 6 11.74 7.75 4.67
N ILE A 7 12.54 8.57 5.36
CA ILE A 7 13.39 8.13 6.46
C ILE A 7 13.03 8.95 7.69
N HIS A 8 12.69 8.28 8.81
CA HIS A 8 12.24 8.94 10.02
C HIS A 8 13.40 9.58 10.82
N SER A 9 14.54 8.90 10.95
CA SER A 9 15.69 9.39 11.72
C SER A 9 16.99 8.81 11.15
N PRO A 10 17.50 9.37 10.04
CA PRO A 10 18.72 8.85 9.41
C PRO A 10 19.94 9.16 10.28
N SER A 11 20.88 8.22 10.36
CA SER A 11 22.20 8.49 10.91
C SER A 11 22.97 9.46 10.00
N SER A 12 23.93 10.21 10.56
CA SER A 12 24.74 11.17 9.80
C SER A 12 25.42 10.53 8.58
N ARG A 13 25.88 9.27 8.71
CA ARG A 13 26.50 8.52 7.61
C ARG A 13 25.51 8.18 6.50
N LEU A 14 24.26 7.85 6.85
CA LEU A 14 23.21 7.61 5.86
C LEU A 14 22.82 8.91 5.15
N LEU A 15 22.74 10.00 5.90
CA LEU A 15 22.41 11.32 5.37
C LEU A 15 23.39 11.76 4.28
N GLU A 16 24.69 11.49 4.46
CA GLU A 16 25.73 11.81 3.47
C GLU A 16 25.58 11.09 2.12
N LEU A 17 24.80 10.00 2.06
CA LEU A 17 24.52 9.26 0.83
C LEU A 17 23.34 9.84 0.04
N ILE A 18 22.65 10.86 0.58
CA ILE A 18 21.44 11.43 -0.02
C ILE A 18 21.83 12.59 -0.96
N ASP A 19 21.46 12.45 -2.24
CA ASP A 19 21.71 13.47 -3.26
C ASP A 19 20.80 14.70 -3.08
N ASP A 20 19.49 14.46 -2.93
CA ASP A 20 18.47 15.49 -2.75
C ASP A 20 17.59 15.14 -1.54
N LEU A 21 17.35 16.14 -0.69
CA LEU A 21 16.55 16.04 0.52
C LEU A 21 15.24 16.82 0.34
N LEU A 22 14.14 16.15 0.65
CA LEU A 22 12.81 16.76 0.75
C LEU A 22 12.36 16.71 2.21
N LEU A 23 12.13 17.88 2.80
CA LEU A 23 11.69 18.04 4.19
C LEU A 23 10.27 18.61 4.23
N LEU A 24 9.39 17.93 4.96
CA LEU A 24 7.98 18.28 5.08
C LEU A 24 7.63 18.58 6.54
N ALA A 25 6.80 19.60 6.76
CA ALA A 25 6.20 19.91 8.05
C ALA A 25 4.72 20.29 7.85
N GLU A 26 3.82 19.68 8.61
CA GLU A 26 2.36 19.94 8.51
C GLU A 26 1.80 19.85 7.07
N GLY A 27 2.30 18.88 6.28
CA GLY A 27 1.89 18.73 4.87
C GLY A 27 2.42 19.81 3.91
N ARG A 28 3.31 20.69 4.38
CA ARG A 28 3.98 21.74 3.60
C ARG A 28 5.44 21.40 3.39
N CYS A 29 5.97 21.74 2.21
CA CYS A 29 7.40 21.63 1.94
C CYS A 29 8.15 22.79 2.56
N ILE A 30 9.01 22.50 3.54
CA ILE A 30 9.85 23.50 4.21
C ILE A 30 11.25 23.56 3.61
N TYR A 31 11.71 22.47 2.98
CA TYR A 31 12.98 22.45 2.28
C TYR A 31 12.97 21.42 1.16
N ASN A 32 13.54 21.80 0.01
CA ASN A 32 13.85 20.87 -1.06
C ASN A 32 15.15 21.27 -1.73
N GLY A 33 16.13 20.39 -1.63
CA GLY A 33 17.36 20.51 -2.38
C GLY A 33 18.47 19.63 -1.88
N THR A 34 19.68 19.87 -2.38
CA THR A 34 20.86 19.09 -2.00
C THR A 34 21.16 19.24 -0.50
N LEU A 35 21.69 18.18 0.13
CA LEU A 35 22.02 18.18 1.55
C LEU A 35 22.98 19.32 1.96
N LYS A 36 23.91 19.69 1.08
CA LYS A 36 24.91 20.74 1.33
C LYS A 36 24.28 22.10 1.59
N ASP A 37 23.15 22.38 0.95
CA ASP A 37 22.45 23.65 1.04
C ASP A 37 21.48 23.73 2.23
N LEU A 38 21.26 22.62 2.95
CA LEU A 38 20.31 22.55 4.04
C LEU A 38 20.67 23.52 5.17
N LEU A 39 21.88 23.41 5.71
CA LEU A 39 22.32 24.25 6.82
C LEU A 39 22.38 25.74 6.46
N PRO A 40 22.96 26.16 5.30
CA PRO A 40 22.91 27.56 4.90
C PRO A 40 21.49 28.13 4.77
N THR A 41 20.52 27.30 4.36
CA THR A 41 19.12 27.73 4.23
C THR A 41 18.47 27.93 5.60
N LEU A 42 18.78 27.08 6.58
CA LEU A 42 18.31 27.22 7.96
C LEU A 42 18.99 28.40 8.68
N GLU A 43 20.29 28.58 8.46
CA GLU A 43 21.08 29.68 9.03
C GLU A 43 20.60 31.05 8.56
N ALA A 44 20.10 31.16 7.31
CA ALA A 44 19.53 32.39 6.77
C ALA A 44 18.29 32.90 7.55
N ILE A 45 17.60 32.01 8.27
CA ILE A 45 16.44 32.32 9.11
C ILE A 45 16.84 32.46 10.60
N GLY A 46 18.14 32.37 10.89
CA GLY A 46 18.68 32.46 12.25
C GLY A 46 18.72 31.12 13.00
N LEU A 47 18.45 30.00 12.32
CA LEU A 47 18.54 28.66 12.91
C LEU A 47 19.95 28.11 12.73
N GLN A 48 20.78 28.18 13.78
CA GLN A 48 22.13 27.63 13.76
C GLN A 48 22.16 26.20 14.31
N CYS A 49 22.75 25.29 13.54
CA CYS A 49 22.96 23.91 13.97
C CYS A 49 24.18 23.83 14.92
N PRO A 50 24.06 23.23 16.11
CA PRO A 50 25.19 23.04 17.01
C PRO A 50 26.30 22.18 16.39
N GLN A 51 27.54 22.42 16.85
CA GLN A 51 28.69 21.63 16.41
C GLN A 51 28.54 20.17 16.88
N TYR A 52 28.83 19.22 15.99
CA TYR A 52 28.69 17.76 16.21
C TYR A 52 27.25 17.26 16.36
N TYR A 53 26.26 18.09 16.05
CA TYR A 53 24.87 17.65 16.02
C TYR A 53 24.50 17.00 14.68
N ASN A 54 23.59 16.04 14.70
CA ASN A 54 23.10 15.42 13.46
C ASN A 54 22.21 16.42 12.71
N ARG A 55 22.59 16.71 11.45
CA ARG A 55 21.87 17.65 10.58
C ARG A 55 20.43 17.22 10.30
N ALA A 56 20.17 15.91 10.24
CA ALA A 56 18.82 15.41 10.02
C ALA A 56 17.94 15.59 11.26
N ASP A 57 18.49 15.31 12.45
CA ASP A 57 17.76 15.50 13.71
C ASP A 57 17.47 16.99 13.93
N PHE A 58 18.44 17.86 13.63
CA PHE A 58 18.23 19.31 13.63
C PHE A 58 17.10 19.74 12.70
N ALA A 59 17.08 19.22 11.47
CA ALA A 59 16.04 19.53 10.50
C ALA A 59 14.65 19.05 10.94
N LEU A 60 14.59 17.91 11.63
CA LEU A 60 13.35 17.38 12.20
C LEU A 60 12.86 18.21 13.40
N GLU A 61 13.74 18.65 14.29
CA GLU A 61 13.38 19.56 15.39
C GLU A 61 12.76 20.87 14.87
N VAL A 62 13.33 21.42 13.80
CA VAL A 62 12.80 22.60 13.12
C VAL A 62 11.43 22.30 12.50
N ALA A 63 11.26 21.13 11.87
CA ALA A 63 9.98 20.70 11.31
C ALA A 63 8.90 20.52 12.39
N CYS A 64 9.29 20.08 13.59
CA CYS A 64 8.42 19.88 14.75
C CYS A 64 8.16 21.16 15.58
N LYS A 65 8.66 22.33 15.15
CA LYS A 65 8.56 23.63 15.86
C LYS A 65 9.25 23.68 17.23
N GLU A 66 10.15 22.74 17.53
CA GLU A 66 10.88 22.73 18.82
C GLU A 66 11.85 23.91 18.93
N ARG A 67 12.32 24.42 17.79
CA ARG A 67 13.24 25.56 17.69
C ARG A 67 12.54 26.87 17.30
N GLY A 68 11.22 26.95 17.44
CA GLY A 68 10.40 28.11 17.06
C GLY A 68 9.53 27.89 15.82
N ASP A 69 8.52 28.73 15.63
CA ASP A 69 7.61 28.64 14.48
C ASP A 69 8.13 29.46 13.29
N HIS A 70 9.04 28.85 12.53
CA HIS A 70 9.61 29.43 11.30
C HIS A 70 9.05 28.78 10.02
N ILE A 71 8.01 27.96 10.14
CA ILE A 71 7.48 27.16 9.02
C ILE A 71 7.05 28.06 7.85
N LYS A 72 6.36 29.17 8.13
CA LYS A 72 5.86 30.08 7.08
C LYS A 72 6.99 30.68 6.23
N GLU A 73 8.08 31.06 6.87
CA GLU A 73 9.25 31.64 6.20
C GLU A 73 10.01 30.59 5.40
N LEU A 74 10.22 29.40 5.99
CA LEU A 74 10.84 28.25 5.32
C LEU A 74 10.06 27.82 4.07
N VAL A 75 8.73 27.78 4.15
CA VAL A 75 7.86 27.47 2.99
C VAL A 75 8.04 28.53 1.90
N ALA A 76 8.07 29.81 2.24
CA ALA A 76 8.26 30.89 1.26
C ALA A 76 9.64 30.78 0.58
N MET A 77 10.71 30.54 1.34
CA MET A 77 12.07 30.35 0.82
C MET A 77 12.18 29.09 -0.05
N SER A 78 11.60 27.97 0.41
CA SER A 78 11.56 26.71 -0.35
C SER A 78 10.84 26.89 -1.68
N THR A 79 9.69 27.56 -1.68
CA THR A 79 8.93 27.87 -2.90
C THR A 79 9.74 28.70 -3.88
N GLN A 80 10.41 29.76 -3.41
CA GLN A 80 11.23 30.62 -4.26
C GLN A 80 12.45 29.88 -4.83
N LYS A 81 13.13 29.05 -4.02
CA LYS A 81 14.28 28.24 -4.45
C LYS A 81 13.84 27.19 -5.49
N HIS A 82 12.69 26.59 -5.28
CA HIS A 82 12.06 25.68 -6.21
C HIS A 82 11.78 26.31 -7.56
N LEU A 83 11.11 27.46 -7.57
CA LEU A 83 10.82 28.25 -8.77
C LEU A 83 12.09 28.53 -9.59
N LYS A 84 13.20 28.85 -8.93
CA LYS A 84 14.50 29.08 -9.58
C LYS A 84 15.10 27.80 -10.16
N ARG A 85 15.07 26.68 -9.41
CA ARG A 85 15.62 25.37 -9.82
C ARG A 85 14.80 24.72 -10.94
N ALA A 86 13.50 24.96 -10.95
CA ALA A 86 12.55 24.43 -11.91
C ALA A 86 12.65 25.06 -13.32
N GLY A 87 13.44 26.13 -13.48
CA GLY A 87 13.64 26.82 -14.77
C GLY A 87 12.36 27.43 -15.35
N SER A 88 12.37 27.80 -16.64
CA SER A 88 11.16 28.24 -17.35
C SER A 88 10.08 27.15 -17.48
N PHE A 89 10.44 25.89 -17.20
CA PHE A 89 9.59 24.70 -17.41
C PHE A 89 8.37 24.64 -16.48
N TYR A 90 8.46 25.22 -15.28
CA TYR A 90 7.33 25.30 -14.33
C TYR A 90 6.80 26.74 -14.15
N LYS A 91 7.37 27.73 -14.86
CA LYS A 91 7.01 29.14 -14.73
C LYS A 91 5.58 29.43 -15.20
N ASP A 92 5.06 28.58 -16.09
CA ASP A 92 3.69 28.66 -16.63
C ASP A 92 2.67 27.83 -15.81
N LEU A 93 3.13 27.06 -14.82
CA LEU A 93 2.29 26.17 -13.99
C LEU A 93 1.88 26.79 -12.65
N LEU A 94 2.50 27.91 -12.28
CA LEU A 94 2.19 28.65 -11.06
C LEU A 94 1.34 29.86 -11.45
N PRO A 95 0.18 30.09 -10.81
CA PRO A 95 -0.54 31.34 -11.00
C PRO A 95 0.40 32.49 -10.63
N SER A 96 0.38 33.56 -11.41
CA SER A 96 1.07 34.81 -11.07
C SER A 96 0.48 35.32 -9.74
N CYS A 97 1.14 35.01 -8.62
CA CYS A 97 0.73 35.47 -7.30
C CYS A 97 1.03 36.95 -7.16
N ASN A 98 0.12 37.80 -7.65
CA ASN A 98 0.07 39.23 -7.35
C ASN A 98 -0.79 39.54 -6.11
N GLU A 99 -1.24 38.53 -5.35
CA GLU A 99 -1.95 38.73 -4.10
C GLU A 99 -1.06 38.37 -2.90
N LYS A 100 -1.01 39.30 -1.93
CA LYS A 100 -0.32 39.14 -0.65
C LYS A 100 -0.77 37.83 0.02
N PRO A 101 0.13 37.08 0.68
CA PRO A 101 -0.23 35.81 1.29
C PRO A 101 -1.17 36.04 2.48
N SER A 102 -2.47 35.86 2.24
CA SER A 102 -3.45 35.60 3.28
C SER A 102 -3.17 34.22 3.87
N ALA A 103 -3.36 34.09 5.18
CA ALA A 103 -2.95 32.96 6.01
C ALA A 103 -3.78 31.68 5.82
N THR A 104 -4.07 31.28 4.57
CA THR A 104 -4.86 30.08 4.28
C THR A 104 -4.02 29.11 3.45
N GLU A 105 -3.55 28.09 4.15
CA GLU A 105 -3.19 26.73 3.69
C GLU A 105 -3.21 26.50 2.17
N GLN A 106 -2.11 26.80 1.48
CA GLN A 106 -1.86 26.24 0.16
C GLN A 106 -0.40 25.82 0.05
N SER A 107 -0.15 24.53 0.31
CA SER A 107 1.14 23.89 0.15
C SER A 107 1.59 23.97 -1.30
N CYS A 108 2.76 24.57 -1.53
CA CYS A 108 3.41 24.76 -2.84
C CYS A 108 3.89 23.47 -3.54
N MET A 109 3.50 22.29 -3.07
CA MET A 109 3.98 21.03 -3.65
C MET A 109 3.08 20.47 -4.74
N LEU A 110 1.75 20.63 -4.70
CA LEU A 110 0.83 20.09 -5.71
C LEU A 110 -0.55 20.78 -5.66
N THR A 111 -0.67 22.05 -6.04
CA THR A 111 -2.00 22.66 -6.24
C THR A 111 -2.05 23.45 -7.54
N ASN A 112 -2.69 22.88 -8.58
CA ASN A 112 -3.91 23.44 -9.17
C ASN A 112 -4.28 22.74 -10.49
N GLY A 113 -5.07 21.68 -10.36
CA GLY A 113 -6.13 21.32 -11.28
C GLY A 113 -7.39 21.12 -10.44
N LYS A 114 -8.60 21.28 -11.00
CA LYS A 114 -9.85 21.02 -10.26
C LYS A 114 -9.93 19.60 -9.66
N ASP A 115 -9.01 18.71 -10.08
CA ASP A 115 -8.88 17.32 -9.66
C ASP A 115 -7.49 16.99 -9.05
N GLY A 116 -6.69 17.99 -8.63
CA GLY A 116 -5.41 17.77 -7.94
C GLY A 116 -4.27 17.18 -8.79
N LEU A 117 -4.47 16.95 -10.09
CA LEU A 117 -3.46 16.40 -10.99
C LEU A 117 -2.71 17.53 -11.72
N VAL A 118 -1.45 17.75 -11.37
CA VAL A 118 -0.53 18.56 -12.17
C VAL A 118 -0.22 17.76 -13.45
N THR A 119 -0.82 18.17 -14.57
CA THR A 119 -0.50 17.58 -15.87
C THR A 119 0.85 18.16 -16.31
N ILE A 120 1.92 17.38 -16.17
CA ILE A 120 3.22 17.76 -16.72
C ILE A 120 3.04 17.77 -18.23
N ASN A 121 2.98 18.96 -18.82
CA ASN A 121 3.00 19.14 -20.28
C ASN A 121 4.43 18.88 -20.73
N LEU A 122 4.82 17.59 -20.70
CA LEU A 122 6.03 17.10 -21.33
C LEU A 122 5.93 17.59 -22.77
N LYS A 123 6.89 18.42 -23.20
CA LYS A 123 7.06 18.81 -24.60
C LYS A 123 6.78 17.60 -25.48
N ASP A 124 6.12 17.82 -26.61
CA ASP A 124 5.65 16.84 -27.61
C ASP A 124 6.73 15.87 -28.15
N ASP A 125 7.39 15.14 -27.27
CA ASP A 125 8.29 14.07 -27.55
C ASP A 125 7.43 12.82 -27.65
N ALA A 126 7.11 12.44 -28.90
CA ALA A 126 6.28 11.29 -29.23
C ALA A 126 6.76 10.01 -28.53
N GLU A 127 8.07 9.88 -28.28
CA GLU A 127 8.66 8.78 -27.50
C GLU A 127 8.18 8.75 -26.05
N ILE A 128 8.17 9.87 -25.34
CA ILE A 128 7.78 9.94 -23.93
C ILE A 128 6.27 9.68 -23.79
N LYS A 129 5.45 10.26 -24.68
CA LYS A 129 4.01 9.94 -24.74
C LYS A 129 3.80 8.45 -25.01
N SER A 130 4.54 7.85 -25.94
CA SER A 130 4.42 6.42 -26.25
C SER A 130 4.82 5.51 -25.08
N GLU A 131 5.88 5.86 -24.34
CA GLU A 131 6.31 5.16 -23.11
C GLU A 131 5.28 5.32 -21.99
N LEU A 132 4.74 6.53 -21.78
CA LEU A 132 3.64 6.78 -20.83
C LEU A 132 2.39 5.98 -21.19
N TYR A 133 1.99 5.96 -22.46
CA TYR A 133 0.88 5.13 -22.94
C TYR A 133 1.16 3.64 -22.74
N ARG A 134 2.41 3.18 -22.91
CA ARG A 134 2.80 1.79 -22.69
C ARG A 134 2.79 1.42 -21.20
N MET A 135 3.22 2.31 -20.33
CA MET A 135 3.13 2.16 -18.86
C MET A 135 1.68 2.17 -18.38
N GLN A 136 0.82 2.99 -19.00
CA GLN A 136 -0.60 3.08 -18.65
C GLN A 136 -1.44 1.91 -19.18
N ASN A 137 -1.11 1.38 -20.36
CA ASN A 137 -1.84 0.26 -20.97
C ASN A 137 -1.38 -1.12 -20.45
N ASN A 138 -0.16 -1.24 -19.94
CA ASN A 138 0.37 -2.51 -19.43
C ASN A 138 0.37 -2.50 -17.90
N THR A 139 -0.82 -2.59 -17.30
CA THR A 139 -0.96 -2.61 -15.83
C THR A 139 -0.25 -3.79 -15.18
N TYR A 140 0.01 -4.87 -15.94
CA TYR A 140 0.68 -6.08 -15.46
C TYR A 140 1.75 -6.53 -16.44
N ALA A 141 2.91 -6.93 -15.91
CA ALA A 141 4.04 -7.39 -16.72
C ALA A 141 3.83 -8.76 -17.39
N VAL A 142 2.87 -9.56 -16.88
CA VAL A 142 2.64 -10.95 -17.29
C VAL A 142 1.21 -11.17 -17.75
N SER A 143 1.01 -12.14 -18.66
CA SER A 143 -0.32 -12.50 -19.15
C SER A 143 -1.20 -13.07 -18.03
N ARG A 144 -2.51 -12.89 -18.16
CA ARG A 144 -3.52 -13.32 -17.17
C ARG A 144 -3.49 -14.83 -16.90
N PHE A 145 -3.26 -15.64 -17.93
CA PHE A 145 -3.16 -17.09 -17.77
C PHE A 145 -1.91 -17.50 -16.98
N THR A 146 -0.77 -16.85 -17.24
CA THR A 146 0.45 -17.08 -16.47
C THR A 146 0.27 -16.66 -15.02
N GLN A 147 -0.41 -15.53 -14.76
CA GLN A 147 -0.78 -15.12 -13.40
C GLN A 147 -1.60 -16.22 -12.70
N LEU A 148 -2.64 -16.73 -13.36
CA LEU A 148 -3.50 -17.79 -12.82
C LEU A 148 -2.70 -19.06 -12.48
N CYS A 149 -1.86 -19.55 -13.39
CA CYS A 149 -1.05 -20.75 -13.16
C CYS A 149 -0.06 -20.60 -11.99
N ILE A 150 0.60 -19.44 -11.88
CA ILE A 150 1.54 -19.15 -10.78
C ILE A 150 0.80 -19.06 -9.45
N LEU A 151 -0.32 -18.33 -9.42
CA LEU A 151 -1.11 -18.13 -8.20
C LEU A 151 -1.76 -19.43 -7.75
N PHE A 152 -2.28 -20.24 -8.68
CA PHE A 152 -2.84 -21.55 -8.39
C PHE A 152 -1.78 -22.47 -7.78
N ARG A 153 -0.62 -22.62 -8.44
CA ARG A 153 0.49 -23.42 -7.90
C ARG A 153 0.93 -22.95 -6.52
N ARG A 154 1.05 -21.63 -6.32
CA ARG A 154 1.38 -21.04 -5.00
C ARG A 154 0.33 -21.43 -3.96
N SER A 155 -0.95 -21.26 -4.28
CA SER A 155 -2.06 -21.57 -3.37
C SER A 155 -2.11 -23.05 -3.01
N THR A 156 -1.95 -23.95 -3.98
CA THR A 156 -1.91 -25.39 -3.75
C THR A 156 -0.70 -25.79 -2.88
N ILE A 157 0.47 -25.20 -3.10
CA ILE A 157 1.65 -25.46 -2.25
C ILE A 157 1.39 -24.99 -0.81
N CYS A 158 0.78 -23.82 -0.62
CA CYS A 158 0.40 -23.34 0.71
C CYS A 158 -0.59 -24.30 1.39
N ASN A 159 -1.64 -24.73 0.69
CA ASN A 159 -2.65 -25.67 1.20
C ASN A 159 -2.02 -27.04 1.57
N ILE A 160 -1.10 -27.56 0.74
CA ILE A 160 -0.41 -28.83 1.02
C ILE A 160 0.56 -28.72 2.20
N ARG A 161 1.26 -27.58 2.35
CA ARG A 161 2.24 -27.38 3.44
C ARG A 161 1.57 -27.21 4.80
N ASP A 162 0.32 -26.73 4.84
CA ASP A 162 -0.48 -26.68 6.07
C ASP A 162 -1.26 -27.99 6.30
N LEU A 163 -0.53 -29.12 6.27
CA LEU A 163 -1.11 -30.45 6.45
C LEU A 163 -1.67 -30.65 7.87
N ARG A 164 -1.20 -29.87 8.86
CA ARG A 164 -1.66 -29.99 10.26
C ARG A 164 -3.12 -29.53 10.41
N LEU A 165 -3.47 -28.39 9.83
CA LEU A 165 -4.84 -27.88 9.87
C LEU A 165 -5.78 -28.78 9.05
N ALA A 166 -5.31 -29.28 7.90
CA ALA A 166 -6.05 -30.23 7.07
C ALA A 166 -6.32 -31.55 7.81
N PHE A 167 -5.30 -32.12 8.48
CA PHE A 167 -5.43 -33.35 9.25
C PHE A 167 -6.40 -33.21 10.43
N LEU A 168 -6.29 -32.13 11.22
CA LEU A 168 -7.19 -31.86 12.35
C LEU A 168 -8.64 -31.73 11.88
N ARG A 169 -8.86 -31.07 10.73
CA ARG A 169 -10.18 -30.95 10.11
C ARG A 169 -10.74 -32.30 9.70
N LEU A 170 -9.94 -33.14 9.03
CA LEU A 170 -10.35 -34.48 8.60
C LEU A 170 -10.69 -35.38 9.80
N ALA A 171 -9.87 -35.34 10.85
CA ALA A 171 -10.14 -36.06 12.09
C ALA A 171 -11.47 -35.61 12.76
N ALA A 172 -11.73 -34.30 12.81
CA ALA A 172 -12.99 -33.77 13.35
C ALA A 172 -14.21 -34.21 12.52
N HIS A 173 -14.11 -34.24 11.18
CA HIS A 173 -15.19 -34.72 10.31
C HIS A 173 -15.46 -36.21 10.49
N ILE A 174 -14.42 -37.04 10.61
CA ILE A 174 -14.56 -38.48 10.88
C ILE A 174 -15.25 -38.70 12.24
N LEU A 175 -14.84 -37.96 13.27
CA LEU A 175 -15.44 -38.06 14.60
C LEU A 175 -16.94 -37.73 14.57
N VAL A 176 -17.32 -36.62 13.94
CA VAL A 176 -18.73 -36.20 13.84
C VAL A 176 -19.53 -37.17 12.97
N ALA A 177 -18.96 -37.68 11.87
CA ALA A 177 -19.60 -38.68 11.03
C ALA A 177 -19.87 -39.99 11.79
N LEU A 178 -18.92 -40.44 12.63
CA LEU A 178 -19.09 -41.61 13.48
C LEU A 178 -20.21 -41.39 14.52
N LEU A 179 -20.21 -40.26 15.21
CA LEU A 179 -21.24 -39.92 16.20
C LEU A 179 -22.64 -39.87 15.57
N LEU A 180 -22.77 -39.19 14.42
CA LEU A 180 -24.04 -39.11 13.70
C LEU A 180 -24.49 -40.48 13.18
N GLY A 181 -23.54 -41.30 12.70
CA GLY A 181 -23.81 -42.67 12.26
C GLY A 181 -24.31 -43.59 13.39
N VAL A 182 -23.80 -43.41 14.61
CA VAL A 182 -24.29 -44.15 15.80
C VAL A 182 -25.68 -43.69 16.20
N VAL A 183 -25.93 -42.37 16.21
CA VAL A 183 -27.25 -41.81 16.59
C VAL A 183 -28.35 -42.22 15.62
N TYR A 184 -28.06 -42.24 14.32
CA TYR A 184 -29.02 -42.57 13.26
C TYR A 184 -28.85 -44.00 12.72
N TYR A 185 -28.33 -44.93 13.53
CA TYR A 185 -28.17 -46.32 13.14
C TYR A 185 -29.52 -47.00 12.85
N ASP A 186 -29.65 -47.61 11.66
CA ASP A 186 -30.82 -48.39 11.21
C ASP A 186 -32.17 -47.62 11.11
N PHE A 187 -32.14 -46.29 11.00
CA PHE A 187 -33.35 -45.48 10.76
C PHE A 187 -33.83 -45.51 9.29
N GLY A 188 -32.96 -45.91 8.36
CA GLY A 188 -33.26 -45.92 6.92
C GLY A 188 -34.22 -47.02 6.46
N ASN A 189 -34.33 -48.13 7.20
CA ASN A 189 -35.11 -49.30 6.82
C ASN A 189 -36.59 -49.23 7.25
N ASP A 190 -36.98 -48.20 8.01
CA ASP A 190 -38.32 -48.05 8.56
C ASP A 190 -39.02 -46.80 7.98
N GLY A 191 -40.06 -47.01 7.18
CA GLY A 191 -40.87 -45.97 6.57
C GLY A 191 -41.67 -45.13 7.57
N ALA A 192 -41.84 -45.59 8.83
CA ALA A 192 -42.45 -44.79 9.88
C ALA A 192 -41.51 -43.69 10.41
N LYS A 193 -40.20 -43.80 10.17
CA LYS A 193 -39.15 -42.91 10.70
C LYS A 193 -38.65 -41.88 9.68
N VAL A 194 -39.45 -41.56 8.65
CA VAL A 194 -39.10 -40.57 7.60
C VAL A 194 -38.69 -39.21 8.18
N SER A 195 -39.34 -38.75 9.24
CA SER A 195 -38.95 -37.50 9.92
C SER A 195 -37.52 -37.54 10.48
N SER A 196 -37.07 -38.70 10.99
CA SER A 196 -35.71 -38.88 11.49
C SER A 196 -34.69 -38.92 10.35
N ASN A 197 -35.05 -39.52 9.21
CA ASN A 197 -34.19 -39.52 8.01
C ASN A 197 -34.01 -38.10 7.45
N PHE A 198 -35.07 -37.30 7.44
CA PHE A 198 -34.97 -35.89 7.08
C PHE A 198 -34.03 -35.11 8.01
N SER A 199 -34.15 -35.29 9.33
CA SER A 199 -33.24 -34.70 10.31
C SER A 199 -31.79 -35.11 10.09
N CYS A 200 -31.52 -36.38 9.75
CA CYS A 200 -30.18 -36.87 9.44
C CYS A 200 -29.57 -36.15 8.24
N ILE A 201 -30.29 -36.07 7.11
CA ILE A 201 -29.83 -35.37 5.90
C ILE A 201 -29.59 -33.89 6.19
N PHE A 202 -30.50 -33.25 6.93
CA PHE A 202 -30.36 -31.86 7.33
C PHE A 202 -29.07 -31.63 8.14
N PHE A 203 -28.78 -32.48 9.14
CA PHE A 203 -27.56 -32.37 9.93
C PHE A 203 -26.29 -32.60 9.11
N ILE A 204 -26.30 -33.54 8.15
CA ILE A 204 -25.17 -33.78 7.24
C ILE A 204 -24.88 -32.53 6.39
N VAL A 205 -25.91 -31.96 5.77
CA VAL A 205 -25.78 -30.76 4.92
C VAL A 205 -25.32 -29.57 5.76
N LEU A 206 -25.91 -29.37 6.94
CA LEU A 206 -25.56 -28.28 7.84
C LEU A 206 -24.11 -28.36 8.31
N PHE A 207 -23.66 -29.56 8.71
CA PHE A 207 -22.29 -29.76 9.16
C PHE A 207 -21.28 -29.54 8.04
N HIS A 208 -21.58 -30.01 6.81
CA HIS A 208 -20.72 -29.79 5.65
C HIS A 208 -20.58 -28.30 5.28
N PHE A 209 -21.69 -27.56 5.30
CA PHE A 209 -21.68 -26.12 5.06
C PHE A 209 -20.86 -25.37 6.13
N TYR A 210 -21.11 -25.64 7.41
CA TYR A 210 -20.41 -24.96 8.49
C TYR A 210 -18.91 -25.31 8.52
N GLY A 211 -18.56 -26.57 8.27
CA GLY A 211 -17.18 -27.06 8.25
C GLY A 211 -16.30 -26.41 7.18
N THR A 212 -16.88 -26.12 6.01
CA THR A 212 -16.22 -25.43 4.90
C THR A 212 -16.20 -23.92 5.09
N ALA A 213 -17.33 -23.30 5.46
CA ALA A 213 -17.43 -21.85 5.66
C ALA A 213 -16.52 -21.33 6.78
N MET A 214 -16.49 -22.01 7.93
CA MET A 214 -15.67 -21.62 9.08
C MET A 214 -14.17 -21.64 8.75
N HIS A 215 -13.74 -22.52 7.82
CA HIS A 215 -12.35 -22.55 7.36
C HIS A 215 -11.95 -21.23 6.70
N THR A 216 -12.73 -20.81 5.71
CA THR A 216 -12.43 -19.64 4.89
C THR A 216 -12.45 -18.37 5.73
N VAL A 217 -13.40 -18.27 6.67
CA VAL A 217 -13.52 -17.11 7.57
C VAL A 217 -12.29 -16.92 8.46
N LEU A 218 -11.67 -18.01 8.93
CA LEU A 218 -10.50 -17.94 9.81
C LEU A 218 -9.20 -17.74 9.03
N THR A 219 -9.08 -18.29 7.82
CA THR A 219 -7.85 -18.24 7.04
C THR A 219 -7.73 -16.94 6.22
N PHE A 220 -8.83 -16.40 5.70
CA PHE A 220 -8.81 -15.23 4.84
C PHE A 220 -8.21 -13.95 5.50
N PRO A 221 -8.52 -13.58 6.75
CA PRO A 221 -7.94 -12.38 7.38
C PRO A 221 -6.41 -12.46 7.51
N MET A 222 -5.87 -13.66 7.68
CA MET A 222 -4.42 -13.88 7.75
C MET A 222 -3.75 -13.63 6.38
N GLU A 223 -4.43 -13.97 5.29
CA GLU A 223 -3.95 -13.76 3.92
C GLU A 223 -4.24 -12.33 3.40
N ALA A 224 -5.28 -11.67 3.90
CA ALA A 224 -5.77 -10.37 3.41
C ALA A 224 -4.68 -9.29 3.36
N ASN A 225 -3.86 -9.18 4.40
CA ASN A 225 -2.77 -8.21 4.45
C ASN A 225 -1.76 -8.39 3.31
N VAL A 226 -1.49 -9.64 2.93
CA VAL A 226 -0.58 -9.95 1.82
C VAL A 226 -1.24 -9.58 0.50
N ILE A 227 -2.50 -9.97 0.29
CA ILE A 227 -3.24 -9.70 -0.95
C ILE A 227 -3.35 -8.20 -1.21
N VAL A 228 -3.70 -7.41 -0.18
CA VAL A 228 -3.84 -5.95 -0.29
C VAL A 228 -2.52 -5.33 -0.75
N ARG A 229 -1.40 -5.74 -0.15
CA ARG A 229 -0.06 -5.27 -0.53
C ARG A 229 0.31 -5.68 -1.96
N GLU A 230 0.05 -6.94 -2.34
CA GLU A 230 0.36 -7.44 -3.68
C GLU A 230 -0.50 -6.77 -4.77
N HIS A 231 -1.75 -6.44 -4.45
CA HIS A 231 -2.68 -5.74 -5.32
C HIS A 231 -2.25 -4.29 -5.55
N PHE A 232 -1.92 -3.53 -4.49
CA PHE A 232 -1.44 -2.15 -4.61
C PHE A 232 -0.10 -2.05 -5.35
N ASN A 233 0.72 -3.09 -5.29
CA ASN A 233 1.96 -3.17 -6.06
C ASN A 233 1.76 -3.60 -7.53
N ASN A 234 0.53 -3.80 -7.98
CA ASN A 234 0.19 -4.25 -9.35
C ASN A 234 0.94 -5.52 -9.78
N TRP A 235 1.13 -6.48 -8.87
CA TRP A 235 1.80 -7.74 -9.22
C TRP A 235 0.90 -8.67 -10.04
N TYR A 236 -0.40 -8.68 -9.77
CA TYR A 236 -1.39 -9.48 -10.49
C TYR A 236 -2.80 -8.88 -10.33
N ALA A 237 -3.71 -9.28 -11.23
CA ALA A 237 -5.12 -8.88 -11.16
C ALA A 237 -5.86 -9.62 -10.02
N LEU A 238 -6.68 -8.88 -9.25
CA LEU A 238 -7.44 -9.45 -8.13
C LEU A 238 -8.37 -10.59 -8.57
N SER A 239 -8.96 -10.49 -9.77
CA SER A 239 -9.81 -11.54 -10.35
C SER A 239 -9.07 -12.86 -10.55
N MET A 240 -7.78 -12.80 -10.91
CA MET A 240 -6.96 -13.99 -11.14
C MET A 240 -6.58 -14.65 -9.82
N TYR A 241 -6.33 -13.85 -8.77
CA TYR A 241 -6.13 -14.38 -7.42
C TYR A 241 -7.37 -15.09 -6.89
N TYR A 242 -8.53 -14.47 -7.01
CA TYR A 242 -9.79 -15.07 -6.56
C TYR A 242 -10.05 -16.40 -7.26
N LEU A 243 -9.92 -16.43 -8.59
CA LEU A 243 -10.09 -17.65 -9.38
C LEU A 243 -9.06 -18.73 -8.98
N ALA A 244 -7.78 -18.35 -8.82
CA ALA A 244 -6.74 -19.28 -8.39
C ALA A 244 -7.02 -19.89 -7.02
N LYS A 245 -7.52 -19.08 -6.06
CA LYS A 245 -7.81 -19.51 -4.70
C LYS A 245 -8.99 -20.47 -4.66
N VAL A 246 -10.09 -20.12 -5.34
CA VAL A 246 -11.27 -21.00 -5.46
C VAL A 246 -10.90 -22.34 -6.09
N LEU A 247 -10.07 -22.34 -7.14
CA LEU A 247 -9.61 -23.57 -7.77
C LEU A 247 -8.68 -24.40 -6.87
N ALA A 248 -7.88 -23.76 -6.01
CA ALA A 248 -6.94 -24.45 -5.13
C ALA A 248 -7.58 -24.97 -3.84
N ASP A 249 -8.74 -24.43 -3.45
CA ASP A 249 -9.53 -24.85 -2.30
C ASP A 249 -10.56 -25.95 -2.66
N LEU A 250 -10.74 -26.24 -3.95
CA LEU A 250 -11.60 -27.30 -4.50
C LEU A 250 -10.90 -28.66 -4.45
#